data_AF-A0A4S2HLK2-F1
#
_entry.id   AF-A0A4S2HLK2-F1
#
_cell.length_a   1.000
_cell.length_b   1.000
_cell.length_c   1.000
_cell.angle_alpha   90.00
_cell.angle_beta   90.00
_cell.angle_gamma   90.00
#
_symmetry.space_group_name_H-M   'P 1'
#
loop_
_entity.id
_entity.type
_entity.pdbx_description
1 polymer ?
#
loop_
_entity_poly.entity_id
_entity_poly.type
_entity_poly.pdbx_seq_one_letter_code
_entity_poly.pdbx_strand_id
1 'polypeptide(L)'
;MQFVEKYWGTFTQKHKLAAQFIKFYFFSVVVTLLQYLMLTFLPELFFKATDWCQIPCQLIHLSLGPVDTYVFNYPVTGDATGGMGYFAAFAITLFVAQCINFPMQRNVTFKSKGNIYYQIAWYVAAFVLITVACSFLMGLYVPVCKRFFPPALYNVLITVINGGVQMVIYFPIYKIIFPEGQVE
;
A
#
# COMPACT_ATOMS: atom_id res chain seq x y z
N MET A 1 27.67 19.66 -8.47
CA MET A 1 27.40 18.62 -7.44
C MET A 1 28.04 18.94 -6.09
N GLN A 2 29.34 19.28 -6.03
CA GLN A 2 30.04 19.54 -4.75
C GLN A 2 29.45 20.66 -3.87
N PHE A 3 28.89 21.73 -4.44
CA PHE A 3 28.29 22.82 -3.67
C PHE A 3 27.01 22.39 -2.95
N VAL A 4 26.21 21.53 -3.59
CA VAL A 4 24.99 20.93 -3.03
C VAL A 4 25.35 19.96 -1.92
N GLU A 5 26.37 19.12 -2.11
CA GLU A 5 26.84 18.19 -1.07
C GLU A 5 27.38 18.91 0.16
N LYS A 6 28.11 20.03 -0.02
CA LYS A 6 28.65 20.81 1.09
C LYS A 6 27.55 21.50 1.89
N TYR A 7 26.62 22.19 1.22
CA TYR A 7 25.46 22.82 1.86
C TYR A 7 24.54 21.80 2.53
N TRP A 8 24.31 20.65 1.87
CA TRP A 8 23.52 19.56 2.42
C TRP A 8 24.20 18.91 3.62
N GLY A 9 25.52 18.76 3.59
CA GLY A 9 26.33 18.28 4.72
C GLY A 9 26.21 19.18 5.94
N THR A 10 26.33 20.50 5.75
CA THR A 10 26.20 21.49 6.84
C THR A 10 24.76 21.57 7.36
N PHE A 11 23.75 21.49 6.49
CA PHE A 11 22.34 21.49 6.87
C PHE A 11 21.93 20.21 7.60
N THR A 12 22.38 19.04 7.15
CA THR A 12 22.11 17.74 7.78
C THR A 12 22.75 17.64 9.17
N GLN A 13 23.92 18.26 9.36
CA GLN A 13 24.59 18.38 10.66
C GLN A 13 23.78 19.25 11.64
N LYS A 14 23.24 20.39 11.18
CA LYS A 14 22.53 21.36 12.03
C LYS A 14 21.05 21.00 12.26
N HIS A 15 20.40 20.30 11.33
CA HIS A 15 18.98 19.93 11.38
C HIS A 15 18.75 18.46 10.95
N LYS A 16 19.30 17.51 11.72
CA LYS A 16 19.15 16.06 11.47
C LYS A 16 17.70 15.61 11.26
N LEU A 17 16.75 16.17 12.02
CA LEU A 17 15.33 15.85 11.92
C LEU A 17 14.73 16.34 10.59
N ALA A 18 15.01 17.58 10.19
CA ALA A 18 14.51 18.16 8.95
C ALA A 18 15.06 17.41 7.72
N ALA A 19 16.34 17.05 7.72
CA ALA A 19 16.94 16.26 6.64
C ALA A 19 16.34 14.84 6.54
N GLN A 20 15.99 14.21 7.66
CA GLN A 20 15.27 12.92 7.68
C GLN A 20 13.85 13.07 7.12
N PHE A 21 13.14 14.13 7.52
CA PHE A 21 11.81 14.42 7.02
C PHE A 21 11.78 14.68 5.52
N ILE A 22 12.71 15.49 4.99
CA ILE A 22 12.79 15.77 3.54
C ILE A 22 13.03 14.49 2.75
N LYS A 23 13.94 13.61 3.21
CA LYS A 23 14.16 12.31 2.57
C LYS A 23 12.91 11.44 2.62
N PHE A 24 12.28 11.33 3.79
CA PHE A 24 11.04 10.57 3.97
C PHE A 24 9.94 11.06 3.02
N TYR A 25 9.73 12.38 2.96
CA TYR A 25 8.73 13.00 2.09
C TYR A 25 9.03 12.73 0.60
N PHE A 26 10.28 12.94 0.18
CA PHE A 26 10.70 12.67 -1.20
C PHE A 26 10.44 11.22 -1.59
N PHE A 27 10.86 10.25 -0.79
CA PHE A 27 10.60 8.83 -1.06
C PHE A 27 9.11 8.50 -1.05
N SER A 28 8.33 9.06 -0.12
CA SER A 28 6.88 8.85 -0.06
C SER A 28 6.18 9.36 -1.33
N VAL A 29 6.59 10.53 -1.84
CA VAL A 29 6.07 11.08 -3.11
C VAL A 29 6.48 10.19 -4.28
N VAL A 30 7.74 9.73 -4.34
CA VAL A 30 8.22 8.82 -5.39
C VAL A 30 7.42 7.52 -5.40
N VAL A 31 7.19 6.90 -4.24
CA VAL A 31 6.38 5.67 -4.13
C VAL A 31 4.94 5.91 -4.56
N THR A 32 4.37 7.06 -4.20
CA THR A 32 2.99 7.41 -4.59
C THR A 32 2.88 7.62 -6.09
N LEU A 33 3.81 8.37 -6.69
CA LEU A 33 3.87 8.58 -8.13
C LEU A 33 4.11 7.27 -8.87
N LEU A 34 5.02 6.42 -8.38
CA LEU A 34 5.29 5.12 -8.98
C LEU A 34 4.04 4.24 -8.96
N GLN A 35 3.34 4.16 -7.84
CA GLN A 35 2.08 3.41 -7.77
C GLN A 35 1.04 3.95 -8.75
N TYR A 36 0.89 5.28 -8.83
CA TYR A 36 -0.05 5.91 -9.77
C TYR A 36 0.30 5.56 -11.22
N LEU A 37 1.57 5.70 -11.61
CA LEU A 37 2.05 5.33 -12.95
C LEU A 37 1.83 3.84 -13.22
N MET A 38 2.17 2.98 -12.25
CA MET A 38 2.00 1.54 -12.40
C MET A 38 0.53 1.16 -12.58
N LEU A 39 -0.38 1.68 -11.77
CA LEU A 39 -1.82 1.42 -11.93
C LEU A 39 -2.42 2.07 -13.18
N THR A 40 -1.79 3.10 -13.74
CA THR A 40 -2.23 3.70 -15.01
C THR A 40 -1.80 2.87 -16.21
N PHE A 41 -0.58 2.30 -16.19
CA PHE A 41 0.01 1.66 -17.37
C PHE A 41 0.03 0.12 -17.32
N LEU A 42 0.21 -0.52 -16.16
CA LEU A 42 0.28 -1.99 -16.08
C LEU A 42 -1.04 -2.67 -16.47
N PRO A 43 -2.23 -2.23 -16.03
CA PRO A 43 -3.47 -2.88 -16.43
C PRO A 43 -3.68 -2.79 -17.95
N GLU A 44 -3.40 -1.62 -18.54
CA GLU A 44 -3.43 -1.41 -19.99
C GLU A 44 -2.44 -2.30 -20.75
N LEU A 45 -1.23 -2.48 -20.19
CA LEU A 45 -0.24 -3.39 -20.76
C LEU A 45 -0.74 -4.83 -20.75
N PHE A 46 -1.30 -5.29 -19.62
CA PHE A 46 -1.87 -6.64 -19.55
C PHE A 46 -3.06 -6.81 -20.47
N PHE A 47 -3.96 -5.84 -20.54
CA PHE A 47 -5.11 -5.88 -21.44
C PHE A 47 -4.71 -6.03 -22.92
N LYS A 48 -3.62 -5.38 -23.33
CA LYS A 48 -3.12 -5.43 -24.72
C LYS A 48 -2.25 -6.64 -25.01
N ALA A 49 -1.51 -7.13 -24.02
CA ALA A 49 -0.52 -8.18 -24.18
C ALA A 49 -1.05 -9.58 -23.82
N THR A 50 -2.11 -9.69 -23.02
CA THR A 50 -2.64 -10.97 -22.52
C THR A 50 -4.17 -10.96 -22.43
N ASP A 51 -4.79 -12.15 -22.47
CA ASP A 51 -6.24 -12.31 -22.26
C ASP A 51 -6.65 -12.30 -20.78
N TRP A 52 -5.75 -11.92 -19.87
CA TRP A 52 -5.98 -12.04 -18.42
C TRP A 52 -7.10 -11.13 -17.91
N CYS A 53 -7.36 -10.01 -18.57
CA CYS A 53 -8.49 -9.14 -18.24
C CYS A 53 -9.86 -9.78 -18.58
N GLN A 54 -9.89 -10.81 -19.44
CA GLN A 54 -11.10 -11.56 -19.78
C GLN A 54 -11.40 -12.71 -18.81
N ILE A 55 -10.50 -12.97 -17.86
CA ILE A 55 -10.67 -14.02 -16.85
C ILE A 55 -11.08 -13.34 -15.54
N PRO A 56 -12.24 -13.67 -14.95
CA PRO A 56 -12.67 -13.08 -13.69
C PRO A 56 -11.73 -13.50 -12.55
N CYS A 57 -11.30 -12.53 -11.73
CA CYS A 57 -10.55 -12.79 -10.51
C CYS A 57 -11.44 -12.49 -9.30
N GLN A 58 -12.21 -13.49 -8.90
CA GLN A 58 -13.12 -13.40 -7.77
C GLN A 58 -12.70 -14.43 -6.73
N LEU A 59 -11.98 -13.97 -5.69
CA LEU A 59 -11.39 -14.84 -4.68
C LEU A 59 -12.11 -14.66 -3.34
N ILE A 60 -12.34 -15.79 -2.66
CA ILE A 60 -12.96 -15.90 -1.34
C ILE A 60 -14.37 -15.27 -1.34
N HIS A 61 -15.35 -16.09 -1.70
CA HIS A 61 -16.76 -15.72 -1.67
C HIS A 61 -17.25 -15.61 -0.23
N LEU A 62 -17.94 -14.52 0.08
CA LEU A 62 -18.51 -14.24 1.39
C LEU A 62 -19.97 -13.83 1.22
N SER A 63 -20.85 -14.64 1.78
CA SER A 63 -22.27 -14.33 1.90
C SER A 63 -22.56 -13.95 3.35
N LEU A 64 -22.62 -12.63 3.61
CA LEU A 64 -22.91 -12.05 4.92
C LEU A 64 -24.29 -11.41 4.86
N GLY A 65 -25.34 -12.25 4.93
CA GLY A 65 -26.73 -11.81 4.95
C GLY A 65 -27.12 -11.02 3.69
N PRO A 66 -27.38 -9.70 3.78
CA PRO A 66 -27.71 -8.87 2.62
C PRO A 66 -26.52 -8.54 1.71
N VAL A 67 -25.28 -8.84 2.13
CA VAL A 67 -24.07 -8.56 1.36
C VAL A 67 -23.49 -9.87 0.82
N ASP A 68 -23.59 -10.04 -0.50
CA ASP A 68 -22.98 -11.14 -1.23
C ASP A 68 -21.80 -10.59 -2.05
N THR A 69 -20.57 -10.84 -1.59
CA THR A 69 -19.37 -10.26 -2.20
C THR A 69 -18.18 -11.20 -2.14
N TYR A 70 -17.15 -10.91 -2.93
CA TYR A 70 -15.84 -11.54 -2.82
C TYR A 70 -14.89 -10.62 -2.05
N VAL A 71 -13.93 -11.20 -1.32
CA VAL A 71 -12.85 -10.41 -0.68
C VAL A 71 -12.02 -9.69 -1.74
N PHE A 72 -11.70 -10.40 -2.82
CA PHE A 72 -11.11 -9.80 -4.01
C PHE A 72 -12.13 -9.92 -5.12
N ASN A 73 -12.80 -8.82 -5.45
CA ASN A 73 -13.88 -8.80 -6.44
C ASN A 73 -13.44 -8.04 -7.70
N TYR A 74 -12.76 -8.73 -8.61
CA TYR A 74 -12.34 -8.19 -9.91
C TYR A 74 -13.08 -8.93 -11.03
N PRO A 75 -14.35 -8.57 -11.29
CA PRO A 75 -15.10 -9.11 -12.42
C PRO A 75 -14.49 -8.66 -13.74
N VAL A 76 -14.87 -9.34 -14.82
CA VAL A 76 -14.53 -8.89 -16.18
C VAL A 76 -15.37 -7.66 -16.51
N THR A 77 -14.72 -6.56 -16.84
CA THR A 77 -15.36 -5.27 -17.15
C THR A 77 -15.41 -4.98 -18.66
N GLY A 78 -14.73 -5.79 -19.47
CA GLY A 78 -14.55 -5.55 -20.90
C GLY A 78 -13.42 -4.57 -21.24
N ASP A 79 -12.71 -4.06 -20.22
CA ASP A 79 -11.57 -3.16 -20.35
C ASP A 79 -10.42 -3.55 -19.41
N ALA A 80 -9.39 -2.70 -19.33
CA ALA A 80 -8.22 -2.93 -18.49
C ALA A 80 -8.49 -2.84 -16.97
N THR A 81 -9.69 -2.43 -16.54
CA THR A 81 -10.01 -2.20 -15.12
C THR A 81 -10.56 -3.44 -14.41
N GLY A 82 -10.65 -4.58 -15.11
CA GLY A 82 -11.23 -5.82 -14.61
C GLY A 82 -10.38 -7.06 -14.82
N GLY A 83 -10.89 -8.17 -14.28
CA GLY A 83 -10.31 -9.49 -14.41
C GLY A 83 -8.96 -9.70 -13.70
N MET A 84 -8.33 -10.83 -13.99
CA MET A 84 -7.01 -11.20 -13.44
C MET A 84 -5.91 -10.22 -13.85
N GLY A 85 -6.03 -9.57 -15.01
CA GLY A 85 -5.06 -8.57 -15.45
C GLY A 85 -4.98 -7.37 -14.51
N TYR A 86 -6.13 -6.77 -14.14
CA TYR A 86 -6.14 -5.67 -13.17
C TYR A 86 -5.68 -6.12 -11.79
N PHE A 87 -6.11 -7.31 -11.33
CA PHE A 87 -5.63 -7.86 -10.06
C PHE A 87 -4.11 -8.05 -10.03
N ALA A 88 -3.52 -8.58 -11.11
CA ALA A 88 -2.07 -8.74 -11.23
C ALA A 88 -1.34 -7.39 -11.21
N ALA A 89 -1.84 -6.40 -11.95
CA ALA A 89 -1.29 -5.05 -11.94
C ALA A 89 -1.33 -4.43 -10.55
N PHE A 90 -2.45 -4.57 -9.83
CA PHE A 90 -2.59 -4.12 -8.46
C PHE A 90 -1.63 -4.83 -7.51
N ALA A 91 -1.53 -6.16 -7.58
CA ALA A 91 -0.63 -6.96 -6.74
C ALA A 91 0.85 -6.60 -6.96
N ILE A 92 1.28 -6.46 -8.22
CA ILE A 92 2.65 -6.05 -8.57
C ILE A 92 2.93 -4.64 -8.05
N THR A 93 1.99 -3.72 -8.25
CA THR A 93 2.12 -2.33 -7.79
C THR A 93 2.28 -2.25 -6.26
N LEU A 94 1.42 -2.97 -5.53
CA LEU A 94 1.52 -3.05 -4.08
C LEU A 94 2.85 -3.65 -3.64
N PHE A 95 3.27 -4.75 -4.26
CA PHE A 95 4.54 -5.40 -3.94
C PHE A 95 5.74 -4.46 -4.11
N VAL A 96 5.81 -3.75 -5.24
CA VAL A 96 6.87 -2.76 -5.48
C VAL A 96 6.83 -1.63 -4.45
N ALA A 97 5.64 -1.13 -4.12
CA ALA A 97 5.48 -0.11 -3.09
C ALA A 97 6.00 -0.60 -1.72
N GLN A 98 5.71 -1.86 -1.36
CA GLN A 98 6.21 -2.46 -0.12
C GLN A 98 7.74 -2.63 -0.12
N CYS A 99 8.33 -3.02 -1.25
CA CYS A 99 9.77 -3.15 -1.41
C CYS A 99 10.51 -1.82 -1.20
N ILE A 100 9.87 -0.67 -1.43
CA ILE A 100 10.45 0.65 -1.19
C ILE A 100 10.12 1.15 0.22
N ASN A 101 8.89 0.92 0.69
CA ASN A 101 8.44 1.35 2.00
C ASN A 101 9.20 0.64 3.13
N PHE A 102 9.49 -0.66 3.00
CA PHE A 102 10.18 -1.41 4.04
C PHE A 102 11.60 -0.86 4.36
N PRO A 103 12.51 -0.68 3.38
CA PRO A 103 13.80 -0.04 3.61
C PRO A 103 13.68 1.36 4.20
N MET A 104 12.69 2.14 3.74
CA MET A 104 12.44 3.49 4.24
C MET A 104 12.05 3.47 5.72
N GLN A 105 11.05 2.67 6.09
CA GLN A 105 10.57 2.57 7.47
C GLN A 105 11.67 2.05 8.40
N ARG A 106 12.42 1.04 7.97
CA ARG A 106 13.51 0.47 8.78
C ARG A 106 14.65 1.47 8.99
N ASN A 107 15.14 2.12 7.93
CA ASN A 107 16.37 2.91 7.98
C ASN A 107 16.13 4.36 8.40
N VAL A 108 14.97 4.95 8.07
CA VAL A 108 14.69 6.37 8.31
C VAL A 108 13.77 6.55 9.52
N THR A 109 12.66 5.81 9.57
CA THR A 109 11.62 5.99 10.62
C THR A 109 12.02 5.33 11.93
N PHE A 110 12.33 4.03 11.92
CA PHE A 110 12.58 3.26 13.14
C PHE A 110 14.07 3.04 13.45
N LYS A 111 14.98 3.35 12.51
CA LYS A 111 16.44 3.15 12.62
C LYS A 111 16.84 1.81 13.22
N SER A 112 16.10 0.76 12.89
CA SER A 112 16.23 -0.51 13.61
C SER A 112 17.44 -1.30 13.14
N LYS A 113 18.26 -1.76 14.10
CA LYS A 113 19.39 -2.68 13.88
C LYS A 113 19.04 -4.15 14.16
N GLY A 114 17.77 -4.47 14.38
CA GLY A 114 17.32 -5.84 14.65
C GLY A 114 17.49 -6.81 13.48
N ASN A 115 17.17 -8.08 13.72
CA ASN A 115 17.27 -9.16 12.73
C ASN A 115 16.37 -8.89 11.51
N ILE A 116 17.00 -8.65 10.36
CA ILE A 116 16.34 -8.29 9.09
C ILE A 116 15.27 -9.31 8.69
N TYR A 117 15.56 -10.61 8.81
CA TYR A 117 14.65 -11.67 8.36
C TYR A 117 13.36 -11.72 9.18
N TYR A 118 13.46 -11.52 10.49
CA TYR A 118 12.29 -11.46 11.37
C TYR A 118 11.41 -10.24 11.06
N GLN A 119 12.03 -9.08 10.81
CA GLN A 119 11.30 -7.86 10.46
C GLN A 119 10.60 -7.99 9.11
N ILE A 120 11.27 -8.58 8.11
CA ILE A 120 10.66 -8.85 6.80
C ILE A 120 9.46 -9.80 6.95
N ALA A 121 9.60 -10.91 7.69
CA ALA A 121 8.54 -11.90 7.83
C ALA A 121 7.25 -11.28 8.41
N TRP A 122 7.36 -10.52 9.50
CA TRP A 122 6.22 -9.83 10.09
C TRP A 122 5.71 -8.68 9.25
N TYR A 123 6.58 -7.97 8.52
CA TYR A 123 6.16 -6.93 7.60
C TYR A 123 5.32 -7.50 6.45
N VAL A 124 5.74 -8.64 5.89
CA VAL A 124 4.98 -9.37 4.87
C VAL A 124 3.66 -9.88 5.45
N ALA A 125 3.66 -10.42 6.67
CA ALA A 125 2.42 -10.83 7.34
C ALA A 125 1.45 -9.65 7.53
N ALA A 126 1.94 -8.49 7.99
CA ALA A 126 1.15 -7.26 8.10
C ALA A 126 0.58 -6.84 6.75
N PHE A 127 1.42 -6.84 5.72
CA PHE A 127 1.03 -6.47 4.37
C PHE A 127 -0.09 -7.36 3.83
N VAL A 128 0.01 -8.68 4.00
CA VAL A 128 -1.04 -9.62 3.58
C VAL A 128 -2.33 -9.39 4.38
N LEU A 129 -2.23 -9.28 5.71
CA LEU A 129 -3.39 -9.03 6.58
C LEU A 129 -4.12 -7.73 6.22
N ILE A 130 -3.38 -6.65 5.99
CA ILE A 130 -3.92 -5.35 5.57
C ILE A 130 -4.58 -5.47 4.20
N THR A 131 -3.91 -6.11 3.24
CA THR A 131 -4.45 -6.26 1.88
C THR A 131 -5.78 -7.01 1.90
N VAL A 132 -5.84 -8.11 2.65
CA VAL A 132 -7.07 -8.90 2.82
C VAL A 132 -8.14 -8.10 3.55
N ALA A 133 -7.80 -7.45 4.67
CA ALA A 133 -8.75 -6.67 5.47
C ALA A 133 -9.32 -5.47 4.70
N CYS A 134 -8.47 -4.70 4.00
CA CYS A 134 -8.90 -3.58 3.17
C CYS A 134 -9.76 -4.06 2.00
N SER A 135 -9.39 -5.15 1.33
CA SER A 135 -10.18 -5.66 0.19
C SER A 135 -11.53 -6.20 0.65
N PHE A 136 -11.57 -6.91 1.78
CA PHE A 136 -12.81 -7.35 2.40
C PHE A 136 -13.71 -6.17 2.78
N LEU A 137 -13.17 -5.18 3.50
CA LEU A 137 -13.93 -4.00 3.88
C LEU A 137 -14.43 -3.24 2.66
N MET A 138 -13.61 -3.07 1.61
CA MET A 138 -14.05 -2.48 0.34
C MET A 138 -15.29 -3.19 -0.20
N GLY A 139 -15.28 -4.53 -0.23
CA GLY A 139 -16.44 -5.33 -0.65
C GLY A 139 -17.72 -5.02 0.13
N LEU A 140 -17.61 -4.70 1.43
CA LEU A 140 -18.75 -4.35 2.28
C LEU A 140 -19.21 -2.91 2.10
N TYR A 141 -18.30 -1.94 2.20
CA TYR A 141 -18.69 -0.53 2.29
C TYR A 141 -18.79 0.17 0.93
N VAL A 142 -18.05 -0.24 -0.12
CA VAL A 142 -18.09 0.43 -1.43
C VAL A 142 -19.48 0.36 -2.07
N PRO A 143 -20.21 -0.78 -2.07
CA PRO A 143 -21.57 -0.84 -2.60
C PRO A 143 -22.53 0.10 -1.87
N VAL A 144 -22.40 0.18 -0.54
CA VAL A 144 -23.19 1.08 0.31
C VAL A 144 -22.84 2.54 -0.01
N CYS A 145 -21.55 2.88 -0.04
CA CYS A 145 -21.11 4.25 -0.28
C CYS A 145 -21.51 4.76 -1.68
N LYS A 146 -21.44 3.92 -2.72
CA LYS A 146 -21.90 4.30 -4.07
C LYS A 146 -23.39 4.62 -4.14
N ARG A 147 -24.20 4.04 -3.25
CA ARG A 147 -25.65 4.30 -3.18
C ARG A 147 -25.99 5.62 -2.49
N PHE A 148 -25.18 6.04 -1.52
CA PHE A 148 -25.49 7.18 -0.66
C PHE A 148 -24.63 8.43 -0.91
N PHE A 149 -23.45 8.29 -1.52
CA PHE A 149 -22.48 9.38 -1.62
C PHE A 149 -22.00 9.64 -3.06
N PRO A 150 -21.72 10.91 -3.40
CA PRO A 150 -21.10 11.25 -4.68
C PRO A 150 -19.64 10.78 -4.77
N PRO A 151 -19.08 10.66 -6.00
CA PRO A 151 -17.74 10.14 -6.24
C PRO A 151 -16.61 10.73 -5.42
N ALA A 152 -16.59 12.06 -5.30
CA ALA A 152 -15.56 12.74 -4.52
C ALA A 152 -15.58 12.33 -3.04
N LEU A 153 -16.79 12.23 -2.46
CA LEU A 153 -16.94 11.94 -1.03
C LEU A 153 -16.64 10.48 -0.71
N TYR A 154 -17.10 9.53 -1.53
CA TYR A 154 -16.77 8.13 -1.25
C TYR A 154 -15.29 7.82 -1.48
N ASN A 155 -14.60 8.47 -2.43
CA ASN A 155 -13.16 8.28 -2.62
C ASN A 155 -12.36 8.72 -1.39
N VAL A 156 -12.73 9.85 -0.79
CA VAL A 156 -12.12 10.30 0.47
C VAL A 156 -12.40 9.30 1.59
N LEU A 157 -13.64 8.79 1.70
CA LEU A 157 -13.99 7.76 2.68
C LEU A 157 -13.16 6.49 2.50
N ILE A 158 -12.98 6.01 1.26
CA ILE A 158 -12.10 4.88 0.93
C ILE A 158 -10.69 5.13 1.46
N THR A 159 -10.12 6.30 1.17
CA THR A 159 -8.75 6.65 1.60
C THR A 159 -8.64 6.64 3.12
N VAL A 160 -9.60 7.24 3.82
CA VAL A 160 -9.60 7.30 5.29
C VAL A 160 -9.75 5.91 5.91
N ILE A 161 -10.69 5.09 5.41
CA ILE A 161 -10.90 3.72 5.91
C ILE A 161 -9.66 2.87 5.68
N ASN A 162 -9.11 2.86 4.47
CA ASN A 162 -7.90 2.09 4.16
C ASN A 162 -6.69 2.55 4.98
N GLY A 163 -6.55 3.86 5.20
CA GLY A 163 -5.52 4.41 6.09
C GLY A 163 -5.72 4.00 7.55
N GLY A 164 -6.96 4.03 8.03
CA GLY A 164 -7.31 3.60 9.40
C GLY A 164 -7.04 2.12 9.63
N VAL A 165 -7.44 1.25 8.70
CA VAL A 165 -7.17 -0.20 8.76
C VAL A 165 -5.67 -0.48 8.79
N GLN A 166 -4.92 0.21 7.92
CA GLN A 166 -3.46 0.15 7.93
C GLN A 166 -2.90 0.53 9.30
N MET A 167 -3.35 1.63 9.92
CA MET A 167 -2.88 2.03 11.24
C MET A 167 -3.19 0.98 12.32
N VAL A 168 -4.42 0.46 12.36
CA VAL A 168 -4.86 -0.51 13.38
C VAL A 168 -4.09 -1.83 13.29
N ILE A 169 -3.69 -2.26 12.09
CA ILE A 169 -2.93 -3.51 11.90
C ILE A 169 -1.42 -3.27 12.01
N TYR A 170 -0.88 -2.22 11.40
CA TYR A 170 0.54 -1.94 11.45
C TYR A 170 1.01 -1.57 12.87
N PHE A 171 0.21 -0.85 13.65
CA PHE A 171 0.60 -0.44 15.00
C PHE A 171 1.00 -1.62 15.93
N PRO A 172 0.15 -2.64 16.16
CA PRO A 172 0.52 -3.77 17.00
C PRO A 172 1.67 -4.58 16.38
N ILE A 173 1.71 -4.73 15.06
CA ILE A 173 2.79 -5.48 14.39
C ILE A 173 4.13 -4.75 14.51
N TYR A 174 4.17 -3.43 14.33
CA TYR A 174 5.38 -2.65 14.55
C TYR A 174 5.85 -2.73 16.00
N LYS A 175 4.95 -2.81 16.98
CA LYS A 175 5.34 -3.03 18.38
C LYS A 175 5.97 -4.41 18.60
N ILE A 176 5.56 -5.43 17.85
CA ILE A 176 6.17 -6.77 17.86
C ILE A 176 7.53 -6.79 17.14
N ILE A 177 7.62 -6.11 15.99
CA ILE A 177 8.83 -6.03 15.14
C ILE A 177 9.91 -5.15 15.77
N PHE A 178 9.49 -4.04 16.37
CA PHE A 178 10.31 -3.01 17.00
C PHE A 178 9.86 -2.83 18.45
N PRO A 179 10.10 -3.81 19.34
CA PRO A 179 9.85 -3.60 20.75
C PRO A 179 10.69 -2.42 21.22
N GLU A 180 10.05 -1.35 21.70
CA GLU A 180 10.70 -0.20 22.34
C GLU A 180 11.23 -0.62 23.72
N GLY A 181 12.19 -1.56 23.73
CA GLY A 181 12.63 -2.25 24.93
C GLY A 181 13.89 -3.08 24.71
N GLN A 182 14.99 -2.40 24.38
CA GLN A 182 16.21 -2.55 25.18
C GLN A 182 16.61 -1.13 25.58
N VAL A 183 16.08 -0.71 26.73
CA VAL A 183 16.83 0.18 27.62
C VAL A 183 18.19 -0.50 27.81
N GLU A 184 19.26 0.27 27.68
CA GLU A 184 20.65 -0.16 27.89
C GLU A 184 20.83 -1.15 29.05
#